data_AF-A0A930L0N5-F1
#
_entry.id   AF-A0A930L0N5-F1
#
_cell.length_a   1.000
_cell.length_b   1.000
_cell.length_c   1.000
_cell.angle_alpha   90.00
_cell.angle_beta   90.00
_cell.angle_gamma   90.00
#
_symmetry.space_group_name_H-M   'P 1'
#
loop_
_entity.id
_entity.type
_entity.pdbx_description
1 polymer ?
#
loop_
_entity_poly.entity_id
_entity_poly.type
_entity_poly.pdbx_seq_one_letter_code
_entity_poly.pdbx_strand_id
1 'polypeptide(L)'
;MAATLPGTLPSANYQPTYRSNGACDDLAALVAPYSLSHAQLAEATGIADEATVNSWVEQCRPDLAADATAPLEPVLRYLDETYLPDPANWPGDTPYDEFILENIAARMLARVVADTFGADRSGSYRELLALVATLVLIARCWAGTDEDFLTLLNTEPTAEAEEYLQEAIANAPESLHPLLIGLLLPALREARGTFTAAEAQLLTGYALAAGYYAGEHPYETLNGIHVSLADADRTLPDDELMSRIEDVLKANFSAARAEAGAAVENQELHQFTLPGDQDGYETAAHLIAALPQAHDVIAFSTQPGEGTNALAADRRAAFTLYLCYLMLGDDESSEGRAAELYCASREK
;
A
#
# COMPACT_ATOMS: atom_id res chain seq x y z
N MET A 1 20.93 -7.11 -19.64
CA MET A 1 22.02 -6.73 -18.73
C MET A 1 21.43 -6.72 -17.32
N ALA A 2 22.24 -7.10 -16.32
CA ALA A 2 21.82 -7.57 -15.00
C ALA A 2 20.67 -6.74 -14.37
N ALA A 3 19.59 -7.44 -14.02
CA ALA A 3 18.60 -6.92 -13.07
C ALA A 3 19.32 -6.74 -11.73
N THR A 4 19.35 -5.51 -11.23
CA THR A 4 19.74 -5.21 -9.85
C THR A 4 18.73 -5.88 -8.94
N LEU A 5 19.24 -6.69 -8.01
CA LEU A 5 18.42 -7.29 -6.95
C LEU A 5 17.78 -6.17 -6.12
N PRO A 6 16.57 -6.39 -5.56
CA PRO A 6 15.98 -5.48 -4.58
C PRO A 6 17.01 -5.15 -3.50
N GLY A 7 17.23 -3.85 -3.24
CA GLY A 7 18.18 -3.39 -2.23
C GLY A 7 19.64 -3.17 -2.69
N THR A 8 19.97 -3.35 -3.98
CA THR A 8 21.28 -2.88 -4.50
C THR A 8 21.20 -1.45 -5.05
N LEU A 9 21.99 -0.54 -4.47
CA LEU A 9 22.13 0.82 -4.98
C LEU A 9 22.56 0.79 -6.46
N PRO A 10 21.87 1.52 -7.36
CA PRO A 10 22.20 1.53 -8.77
C PRO A 10 23.62 2.06 -9.00
N SER A 11 24.24 1.62 -10.10
CA SER A 11 25.59 2.07 -10.45
C SER A 11 25.62 3.59 -10.61
N ALA A 12 26.77 4.23 -10.34
CA ALA A 12 26.93 5.69 -10.46
C ALA A 12 26.64 6.27 -11.87
N ASN A 13 26.43 5.42 -12.88
CA ASN A 13 26.07 5.78 -14.26
C ASN A 13 24.70 5.25 -14.68
N TYR A 14 23.85 4.79 -13.75
CA TYR A 14 22.49 4.36 -14.07
C TYR A 14 21.66 5.59 -14.42
N GLN A 15 21.15 5.63 -15.65
CA GLN A 15 20.12 6.58 -16.06
C GLN A 15 18.78 5.85 -16.02
N PRO A 16 17.85 6.26 -15.15
CA PRO A 16 16.52 5.69 -15.14
C PRO A 16 15.89 5.85 -16.53
N THR A 17 15.11 4.87 -16.95
CA THR A 17 14.41 4.92 -18.25
C THR A 17 12.97 4.56 -18.02
N TYR A 18 12.07 5.55 -18.06
CA TYR A 18 10.65 5.28 -18.11
C TYR A 18 10.35 4.32 -19.26
N ARG A 19 9.71 3.21 -18.93
CA ARG A 19 9.16 2.28 -19.90
C ARG A 19 7.70 2.13 -19.56
N SER A 20 6.84 2.61 -20.46
CA SER A 20 5.43 2.21 -20.41
C SER A 20 5.40 0.68 -20.36
N ASN A 21 4.76 0.15 -19.33
CA ASN A 21 4.66 -1.29 -19.11
C ASN A 21 3.61 -1.94 -20.03
N GLY A 22 2.98 -1.16 -20.92
CA GLY A 22 1.92 -1.63 -21.81
C GLY A 22 0.59 -1.91 -21.11
N ALA A 23 0.51 -1.75 -19.79
CA ALA A 23 -0.71 -1.89 -19.00
C ALA A 23 -1.57 -0.62 -19.02
N CYS A 24 -1.14 0.43 -19.73
CA CYS A 24 -1.84 1.71 -19.75
C CYS A 24 -3.30 1.58 -20.22
N ASP A 25 -3.62 0.67 -21.15
CA ASP A 25 -5.01 0.48 -21.59
C ASP A 25 -5.89 -0.17 -20.51
N ASP A 26 -5.36 -1.18 -19.82
CA ASP A 26 -6.07 -1.87 -18.73
C ASP A 26 -6.23 -0.92 -17.52
N LEU A 27 -5.17 -0.21 -17.15
CA LEU A 27 -5.19 0.82 -16.09
C LEU A 27 -6.08 2.02 -16.47
N ALA A 28 -6.10 2.44 -17.73
CA ALA A 28 -6.98 3.48 -18.23
C ALA A 28 -8.45 3.09 -18.07
N ALA A 29 -8.79 1.83 -18.36
CA ALA A 29 -10.15 1.32 -18.17
C ALA A 29 -10.58 1.36 -16.69
N LEU A 30 -9.67 1.08 -15.76
CA LEU A 30 -9.95 1.15 -14.32
C LEU A 30 -10.22 2.58 -13.85
N VAL A 31 -9.51 3.59 -14.38
CA VAL A 31 -9.68 4.99 -13.96
C VAL A 31 -10.77 5.75 -14.73
N ALA A 32 -11.20 5.25 -15.89
CA ALA A 32 -12.17 5.91 -16.78
C ALA A 32 -13.48 6.38 -16.13
N PRO A 33 -14.09 5.66 -15.16
CA PRO A 33 -15.32 6.10 -14.53
C PRO A 33 -15.17 7.32 -13.62
N TYR A 34 -13.95 7.70 -13.26
CA TYR A 34 -13.69 8.64 -12.17
C TYR A 34 -13.13 9.98 -12.65
N SER A 35 -13.24 10.97 -11.78
CA SER A 35 -12.72 12.32 -11.99
C SER A 35 -12.29 12.90 -10.66
N LEU A 36 -11.28 13.77 -10.67
CA LEU A 36 -10.77 14.45 -9.49
C LEU A 36 -10.66 15.94 -9.76
N SER A 37 -10.73 16.76 -8.71
CA SER A 37 -10.33 18.17 -8.82
C SER A 37 -8.85 18.28 -9.20
N HIS A 38 -8.45 19.41 -9.77
CA HIS A 38 -7.07 19.61 -10.23
C HIS A 38 -6.08 19.57 -9.06
N ALA A 39 -6.47 20.08 -7.88
CA ALA A 39 -5.69 19.96 -6.65
C ALA A 39 -5.54 18.51 -6.19
N GLN A 40 -6.62 17.72 -6.20
CA GLN A 40 -6.57 16.28 -5.86
C GLN A 40 -5.70 15.50 -6.86
N LEU A 41 -5.71 15.87 -8.14
CA LEU A 41 -4.83 15.29 -9.15
C LEU A 41 -3.35 15.60 -8.89
N ALA A 42 -3.02 16.84 -8.52
CA ALA A 42 -1.66 17.22 -8.16
C ALA A 42 -1.16 16.40 -6.95
N GLU A 43 -1.99 16.29 -5.91
CA GLU A 43 -1.70 15.47 -4.73
C GLU A 43 -1.53 13.98 -5.09
N ALA A 44 -2.47 13.42 -5.86
CA ALA A 44 -2.45 12.02 -6.24
C ALA A 44 -1.21 11.68 -7.08
N THR A 45 -0.90 12.47 -8.10
CA THR A 45 0.25 12.21 -8.96
C THR A 45 1.57 12.45 -8.23
N GLY A 46 1.66 13.50 -7.40
CA GLY A 46 2.85 13.82 -6.61
C GLY A 46 4.10 14.20 -7.42
N ILE A 47 3.99 14.28 -8.75
CA ILE A 47 5.10 14.62 -9.65
C ILE A 47 5.05 16.07 -10.14
N ALA A 48 3.93 16.76 -9.93
CA ALA A 48 3.73 18.10 -10.41
C ALA A 48 2.80 18.91 -9.51
N ASP A 49 2.94 20.24 -9.60
CA ASP A 49 2.04 21.17 -8.93
C ASP A 49 0.72 21.34 -9.69
N GLU A 50 -0.24 22.00 -9.05
CA GLU A 50 -1.57 22.26 -9.64
C GLU A 50 -1.48 23.05 -10.96
N ALA A 51 -0.51 23.97 -11.08
CA ALA A 51 -0.33 24.76 -12.31
C ALA A 51 0.07 23.89 -13.50
N THR A 52 0.95 22.91 -13.26
CA THR A 52 1.38 21.95 -14.26
C THR A 52 0.24 20.98 -14.60
N VAL A 53 -0.50 20.49 -13.59
CA VAL A 53 -1.69 19.66 -13.80
C VAL A 53 -2.74 20.38 -14.66
N ASN A 54 -2.99 21.67 -14.41
CA ASN A 54 -3.89 22.47 -15.24
C ASN A 54 -3.49 22.42 -16.73
N SER A 55 -2.19 22.52 -17.02
CA SER A 55 -1.69 22.43 -18.39
C SER A 55 -1.88 21.06 -19.03
N TRP A 56 -1.84 19.97 -18.24
CA TRP A 56 -2.16 18.62 -18.72
C TRP A 56 -3.65 18.51 -19.05
N VAL A 57 -4.50 18.98 -18.14
CA VAL A 57 -5.96 18.95 -18.32
C VAL A 57 -6.38 19.75 -19.55
N GLU A 58 -5.80 20.94 -19.76
CA GLU A 58 -6.04 21.75 -20.97
C GLU A 58 -5.64 21.03 -22.26
N GLN A 59 -4.54 20.27 -22.23
CA GLN A 59 -4.10 19.48 -23.39
C GLN A 59 -5.01 18.27 -23.66
N CYS A 60 -5.49 17.62 -22.60
CA CYS A 60 -6.37 16.44 -22.71
C CYS A 60 -7.82 16.83 -23.05
N ARG A 61 -8.31 17.93 -22.49
CA ARG A 61 -9.70 18.38 -22.49
C ARG A 61 -9.77 19.92 -22.56
N PRO A 62 -9.45 20.52 -23.73
CA PRO A 62 -9.36 21.98 -23.87
C PRO A 62 -10.67 22.73 -23.61
N ASP A 63 -11.81 22.06 -23.74
CA ASP A 63 -13.13 22.63 -23.51
C ASP A 63 -13.66 22.41 -22.06
N LEU A 64 -12.86 21.82 -21.17
CA LEU A 64 -13.25 21.61 -19.78
C LEU A 64 -13.25 22.95 -19.03
N ALA A 65 -14.30 23.21 -18.25
CA ALA A 65 -14.35 24.39 -17.40
C ALA A 65 -13.25 24.32 -16.33
N ALA A 66 -12.63 25.46 -16.00
CA ALA A 66 -11.48 25.52 -15.08
C ALA A 66 -11.77 25.01 -13.65
N ASP A 67 -13.04 25.02 -13.24
CA ASP A 67 -13.52 24.54 -11.94
C ASP A 67 -14.13 23.13 -11.99
N ALA A 68 -14.23 22.52 -13.17
CA ALA A 68 -14.75 21.17 -13.31
C ALA A 68 -13.69 20.14 -12.90
N THR A 69 -14.14 19.00 -12.38
CA THR A 69 -13.26 17.86 -12.12
C THR A 69 -12.73 17.31 -13.44
N ALA A 70 -11.44 16.98 -13.47
CA ALA A 70 -10.78 16.43 -14.63
C ALA A 70 -10.97 14.90 -14.70
N PRO A 71 -11.35 14.35 -15.87
CA PRO A 71 -11.46 12.91 -16.06
C PRO A 71 -10.09 12.25 -16.00
N LEU A 72 -9.98 11.14 -15.27
CA LEU A 72 -8.67 10.52 -15.00
C LEU A 72 -8.07 9.83 -16.23
N GLU A 73 -8.87 9.09 -16.99
CA GLU A 73 -8.39 8.32 -18.16
C GLU A 73 -7.63 9.20 -19.19
N PRO A 74 -8.18 10.34 -19.67
CA PRO A 74 -7.46 11.19 -20.60
C PRO A 74 -6.14 11.73 -20.03
N VAL A 75 -6.12 12.08 -18.74
CA VAL A 75 -4.92 12.58 -18.07
C VAL A 75 -3.87 11.46 -17.94
N LEU A 76 -4.27 10.26 -17.52
CA LEU A 76 -3.37 9.11 -17.41
C LEU A 76 -2.74 8.76 -18.77
N ARG A 77 -3.55 8.74 -19.85
CA ARG A 77 -3.01 8.50 -21.21
C ARG A 77 -2.03 9.58 -21.64
N TYR A 78 -2.34 10.86 -21.40
CA TYR A 78 -1.42 11.94 -21.71
C TYR A 78 -0.10 11.82 -20.95
N LEU A 79 -0.15 11.41 -19.68
CA LEU A 79 1.03 11.17 -18.88
C LEU A 79 1.91 10.06 -19.48
N ASP A 80 1.33 8.89 -19.75
CA ASP A 80 2.04 7.73 -20.31
C ASP A 80 2.58 7.99 -21.73
N GLU A 81 1.78 8.59 -22.61
CA GLU A 81 2.10 8.71 -24.03
C GLU A 81 2.93 9.95 -24.37
N THR A 82 2.84 11.02 -23.58
CA THR A 82 3.41 12.34 -23.95
C THR A 82 4.31 12.94 -22.87
N TYR A 83 3.89 12.95 -21.61
CA TYR A 83 4.60 13.68 -20.56
C TYR A 83 5.81 12.91 -20.01
N LEU A 84 5.59 11.66 -19.57
CA LEU A 84 6.59 10.80 -18.94
C LEU A 84 7.66 10.23 -19.87
N PRO A 85 7.45 10.09 -21.19
CA PRO A 85 8.52 9.75 -22.11
C PRO A 85 9.67 10.78 -22.17
N ASP A 86 9.48 12.00 -21.68
CA ASP A 86 10.53 13.02 -21.59
C ASP A 86 11.14 13.06 -20.18
N PRO A 87 12.42 12.64 -20.00
CA PRO A 87 13.08 12.64 -18.70
C PRO A 87 13.22 14.03 -18.05
N ALA A 88 13.08 15.12 -18.81
CA ALA A 88 13.08 16.46 -18.25
C ALA A 88 11.87 16.74 -17.34
N ASN A 89 10.83 15.90 -17.43
CA ASN A 89 9.59 16.05 -16.70
C ASN A 89 9.53 15.20 -15.41
N TRP A 90 10.57 14.42 -15.11
CA TRP A 90 10.57 13.53 -13.96
C TRP A 90 10.87 14.31 -12.67
N PRO A 91 10.20 13.98 -11.56
CA PRO A 91 10.53 14.57 -10.27
C PRO A 91 11.92 14.09 -9.83
N GLY A 92 12.65 14.95 -9.10
CA GLY A 92 13.87 14.55 -8.37
C GLY A 92 15.13 14.27 -9.20
N ASP A 93 16.22 13.96 -8.49
CA ASP A 93 17.52 13.52 -9.03
C ASP A 93 17.79 12.02 -8.68
N THR A 94 16.80 11.28 -8.17
CA THR A 94 17.01 10.03 -7.42
C THR A 94 16.45 8.81 -8.16
N PRO A 95 17.06 7.61 -8.01
CA PRO A 95 16.54 6.38 -8.64
C PRO A 95 15.23 5.85 -8.05
N TYR A 96 14.67 6.50 -7.03
CA TYR A 96 13.35 6.20 -6.46
C TYR A 96 12.20 6.84 -7.26
N ASP A 97 12.53 7.67 -8.25
CA ASP A 97 11.56 8.41 -9.07
C ASP A 97 10.93 7.54 -10.18
N GLU A 98 11.44 6.32 -10.46
CA GLU A 98 10.80 5.37 -11.39
C GLU A 98 9.46 4.82 -10.85
N PHE A 99 9.33 4.64 -9.53
CA PHE A 99 8.11 4.09 -8.94
C PHE A 99 6.88 5.00 -9.10
N ILE A 100 7.09 6.30 -8.90
CA ILE A 100 5.99 7.26 -8.95
C ILE A 100 5.34 7.22 -10.34
N LEU A 101 6.13 6.98 -11.39
CA LEU A 101 5.66 6.94 -12.77
C LEU A 101 4.84 5.69 -13.09
N GLU A 102 5.19 4.57 -12.47
CA GLU A 102 4.52 3.30 -12.71
C GLU A 102 3.22 3.18 -11.91
N ASN A 103 3.12 3.82 -10.74
CA ASN A 103 1.95 3.67 -9.87
C ASN A 103 0.91 4.82 -9.95
N ILE A 104 0.99 5.70 -10.94
CA ILE A 104 0.10 6.87 -11.06
C ILE A 104 -1.37 6.48 -11.03
N ALA A 105 -1.75 5.41 -11.75
CA ALA A 105 -3.15 4.96 -11.80
C ALA A 105 -3.67 4.55 -10.42
N ALA A 106 -2.92 3.75 -9.65
CA ALA A 106 -3.35 3.35 -8.33
C ALA A 106 -3.35 4.54 -7.35
N ARG A 107 -2.43 5.51 -7.49
CA ARG A 107 -2.44 6.74 -6.67
C ARG A 107 -3.65 7.61 -6.95
N MET A 108 -4.04 7.75 -8.22
CA MET A 108 -5.29 8.43 -8.58
C MET A 108 -6.50 7.69 -7.97
N LEU A 109 -6.56 6.36 -8.09
CA LEU A 109 -7.64 5.56 -7.50
C LEU A 109 -7.63 5.61 -5.97
N ALA A 110 -6.48 5.62 -5.32
CA ALA A 110 -6.35 5.79 -3.87
C ALA A 110 -7.00 7.10 -3.41
N ARG A 111 -6.80 8.19 -4.16
CA ARG A 111 -7.44 9.47 -3.87
C ARG A 111 -8.95 9.42 -4.08
N VAL A 112 -9.42 8.71 -5.12
CA VAL A 112 -10.87 8.49 -5.34
C VAL A 112 -11.48 7.63 -4.21
N VAL A 113 -10.78 6.59 -3.75
CA VAL A 113 -11.18 5.79 -2.57
C VAL A 113 -11.27 6.68 -1.35
N ALA A 114 -10.25 7.50 -1.07
CA ALA A 114 -10.26 8.40 0.08
C ALA A 114 -11.42 9.42 0.02
N ASP A 115 -11.69 9.99 -1.15
CA ASP A 115 -12.79 10.94 -1.36
C ASP A 115 -14.17 10.28 -1.19
N THR A 116 -14.30 9.03 -1.67
CA THR A 116 -15.56 8.26 -1.61
C THR A 116 -15.89 7.82 -0.18
N PHE A 117 -14.89 7.39 0.61
CA PHE A 117 -15.11 6.78 1.93
C PHE A 117 -14.76 7.69 3.12
N GLY A 118 -14.13 8.85 2.90
CA GLY A 118 -13.58 9.71 3.96
C GLY A 118 -14.59 10.22 4.98
N ALA A 119 -15.77 10.66 4.52
CA ALA A 119 -16.80 11.22 5.41
C ALA A 119 -17.59 10.14 6.19
N ASP A 120 -17.82 8.98 5.57
CA ASP A 120 -18.77 7.98 6.07
C ASP A 120 -18.11 6.83 6.87
N ARG A 121 -16.79 6.65 6.76
CA ARG A 121 -16.07 5.52 7.39
C ARG A 121 -14.88 5.91 8.28
N SER A 122 -14.79 7.15 8.73
CA SER A 122 -13.70 7.59 9.65
C SER A 122 -13.59 6.74 10.93
N GLY A 123 -14.69 6.17 11.41
CA GLY A 123 -14.71 5.25 12.57
C GLY A 123 -14.26 3.81 12.26
N SER A 124 -14.28 3.38 10.99
CA SER A 124 -13.99 2.00 10.56
C SER A 124 -12.95 1.91 9.44
N TYR A 125 -12.18 2.98 9.20
CA TYR A 125 -11.18 3.02 8.12
C TYR A 125 -10.14 1.90 8.22
N ARG A 126 -9.83 1.39 9.42
CA ARG A 126 -8.93 0.24 9.61
C ARG A 126 -9.49 -1.05 9.01
N GLU A 127 -10.80 -1.26 9.10
CA GLU A 127 -11.48 -2.40 8.47
C GLU A 127 -11.45 -2.23 6.94
N LEU A 128 -11.68 -1.01 6.45
CA LEU A 128 -11.56 -0.70 5.02
C LEU A 128 -10.14 -0.94 4.52
N LEU A 129 -9.11 -0.44 5.21
CA LEU A 129 -7.71 -0.65 4.85
C LEU A 129 -7.32 -2.13 4.92
N ALA A 130 -7.80 -2.88 5.91
CA ALA A 130 -7.56 -4.32 5.99
C ALA A 130 -8.21 -5.08 4.82
N LEU A 131 -9.43 -4.70 4.42
CA LEU A 131 -10.09 -5.25 3.24
C LEU A 131 -9.31 -4.93 1.96
N VAL A 132 -8.90 -3.67 1.80
CA VAL A 132 -8.10 -3.22 0.66
C VAL A 132 -6.78 -3.98 0.58
N ALA A 133 -6.07 -4.11 1.71
CA ALA A 133 -4.84 -4.89 1.78
C ALA A 133 -5.07 -6.35 1.38
N THR A 134 -6.18 -6.95 1.83
CA THR A 134 -6.56 -8.32 1.45
C THR A 134 -6.75 -8.44 -0.05
N LEU A 135 -7.47 -7.49 -0.68
CA LEU A 135 -7.68 -7.49 -2.12
C LEU A 135 -6.36 -7.31 -2.88
N VAL A 136 -5.47 -6.42 -2.44
CA VAL A 136 -4.14 -6.23 -3.05
C VAL A 136 -3.31 -7.50 -2.97
N LEU A 137 -3.30 -8.19 -1.81
CA LEU A 137 -2.60 -9.46 -1.66
C LEU A 137 -3.16 -10.54 -2.59
N ILE A 138 -4.49 -10.61 -2.74
CA ILE A 138 -5.12 -11.53 -3.70
C ILE A 138 -4.73 -11.15 -5.13
N ALA A 139 -4.72 -9.86 -5.48
CA ALA A 139 -4.35 -9.36 -6.81
C ALA A 139 -2.91 -9.74 -7.18
N ARG A 140 -1.96 -9.68 -6.23
CA ARG A 140 -0.56 -10.14 -6.44
C ARG A 140 -0.47 -11.60 -6.90
N CYS A 141 -1.36 -12.45 -6.37
CA CYS A 141 -1.38 -13.88 -6.66
C CYS A 141 -2.46 -14.28 -7.68
N TRP A 142 -3.13 -13.31 -8.28
CA TRP A 142 -4.29 -13.55 -9.15
C TRP A 142 -3.85 -14.03 -10.54
N ALA A 143 -4.36 -15.18 -10.96
CA ALA A 143 -4.15 -15.74 -12.29
C ALA A 143 -5.41 -15.68 -13.17
N GLY A 144 -6.52 -15.16 -12.63
CA GLY A 144 -7.79 -15.02 -13.33
C GLY A 144 -7.87 -13.76 -14.20
N THR A 145 -9.06 -13.48 -14.72
CA THR A 145 -9.31 -12.25 -15.48
C THR A 145 -9.55 -11.06 -14.55
N ASP A 146 -9.28 -9.84 -15.03
CA ASP A 146 -9.61 -8.60 -14.31
C ASP A 146 -11.13 -8.50 -14.09
N GLU A 147 -11.94 -8.90 -15.08
CA GLU A 147 -13.40 -8.90 -15.00
C GLU A 147 -13.89 -9.75 -13.83
N ASP A 148 -13.32 -10.95 -13.64
CA ASP A 148 -13.66 -11.84 -12.52
C ASP A 148 -13.24 -11.23 -11.18
N PHE A 149 -12.02 -10.66 -11.11
CA PHE A 149 -11.52 -10.01 -9.89
C PHE A 149 -12.43 -8.87 -9.46
N LEU A 150 -12.89 -8.04 -10.41
CA LEU A 150 -13.76 -6.91 -10.13
C LEU A 150 -15.09 -7.33 -9.47
N THR A 151 -15.50 -8.59 -9.58
CA THR A 151 -16.72 -9.12 -8.95
C THR A 151 -16.54 -9.62 -7.51
N LEU A 152 -15.31 -9.68 -6.96
CA LEU A 152 -15.02 -10.33 -5.67
C LEU A 152 -15.81 -9.78 -4.47
N LEU A 153 -16.21 -8.51 -4.52
CA LEU A 153 -17.01 -7.84 -3.48
C LEU A 153 -18.53 -7.86 -3.76
N ASN A 154 -18.97 -8.40 -4.90
CA ASN A 154 -20.38 -8.57 -5.18
C ASN A 154 -21.02 -9.52 -4.16
N THR A 155 -22.32 -9.34 -3.93
CA THR A 155 -23.11 -10.23 -3.06
C THR A 155 -22.94 -11.70 -3.44
N GLU A 156 -22.92 -11.96 -4.76
CA GLU A 156 -22.62 -13.27 -5.34
C GLU A 156 -21.54 -13.05 -6.42
N PRO A 157 -20.26 -13.36 -6.15
CA PRO A 157 -19.21 -13.35 -7.18
C PRO A 157 -19.45 -14.48 -8.19
N THR A 158 -18.77 -14.41 -9.34
CA THR A 158 -18.82 -15.49 -10.34
C THR A 158 -18.22 -16.78 -9.78
N ALA A 159 -18.61 -17.94 -10.34
CA ALA A 159 -18.03 -19.22 -9.92
C ALA A 159 -16.53 -19.26 -10.27
N GLU A 160 -16.18 -18.68 -11.41
CA GLU A 160 -14.82 -18.51 -11.90
C GLU A 160 -13.99 -17.62 -10.94
N ALA A 161 -14.54 -16.50 -10.46
CA ALA A 161 -13.87 -15.66 -9.46
C ALA A 161 -13.59 -16.40 -8.15
N GLU A 162 -14.48 -17.31 -7.71
CA GLU A 162 -14.23 -18.15 -6.53
C GLU A 162 -13.13 -19.18 -6.78
N GLU A 163 -13.10 -19.81 -7.95
CA GLU A 163 -12.03 -20.74 -8.33
C GLU A 163 -10.67 -20.04 -8.35
N TYR A 164 -10.59 -18.88 -9.01
CA TYR A 164 -9.38 -18.06 -9.03
C TYR A 164 -8.99 -17.54 -7.64
N LEU A 165 -9.95 -17.23 -6.77
CA LEU A 165 -9.66 -16.86 -5.39
C LEU A 165 -9.00 -18.01 -4.62
N GLN A 166 -9.48 -19.25 -4.78
CA GLN A 166 -8.85 -20.41 -4.16
C GLN A 166 -7.44 -20.66 -4.73
N GLU A 167 -7.26 -20.49 -6.04
CA GLU A 167 -5.96 -20.60 -6.68
C GLU A 167 -4.97 -19.52 -6.18
N ALA A 168 -5.41 -18.27 -6.07
CA ALA A 168 -4.60 -17.18 -5.53
C ALA A 168 -4.15 -17.46 -4.09
N ILE A 169 -5.03 -18.01 -3.25
CA ILE A 169 -4.68 -18.43 -1.88
C ILE A 169 -3.65 -19.56 -1.90
N ALA A 170 -3.79 -20.52 -2.80
CA ALA A 170 -2.84 -21.63 -2.93
C ALA A 170 -1.47 -21.18 -3.45
N ASN A 171 -1.44 -20.13 -4.29
CA ASN A 171 -0.22 -19.54 -4.84
C ASN A 171 0.46 -18.54 -3.90
N ALA A 172 -0.25 -18.03 -2.89
CA ALA A 172 0.33 -17.15 -1.89
C ALA A 172 1.39 -17.91 -1.05
N PRO A 173 2.42 -17.20 -0.54
CA PRO A 173 3.42 -17.78 0.36
C PRO A 173 2.78 -18.59 1.51
N GLU A 174 3.30 -19.80 1.77
CA GLU A 174 2.74 -20.72 2.77
C GLU A 174 2.68 -20.10 4.18
N SER A 175 3.64 -19.21 4.50
CA SER A 175 3.69 -18.43 5.73
C SER A 175 2.40 -17.63 5.95
N LEU A 176 1.78 -17.12 4.88
CA LEU A 176 0.58 -16.27 4.94
C LEU A 176 -0.72 -17.06 5.03
N HIS A 177 -0.73 -18.36 4.75
CA HIS A 177 -1.97 -19.17 4.72
C HIS A 177 -2.80 -19.09 6.02
N PRO A 178 -2.22 -19.16 7.23
CA PRO A 178 -3.00 -19.04 8.47
C PRO A 178 -3.71 -17.69 8.60
N LEU A 179 -3.06 -16.62 8.13
CA LEU A 179 -3.58 -15.25 8.14
C LEU A 179 -4.67 -15.05 7.10
N LEU A 180 -4.40 -15.46 5.85
CA LEU A 180 -5.36 -15.39 4.76
C LEU A 180 -6.64 -16.15 5.10
N ILE A 181 -6.52 -17.41 5.53
CA ILE A 181 -7.68 -18.27 5.80
C ILE A 181 -8.39 -17.87 7.10
N GLY A 182 -7.63 -17.51 8.14
CA GLY A 182 -8.17 -17.34 9.48
C GLY A 182 -8.62 -15.92 9.82
N LEU A 183 -8.17 -14.90 9.07
CA LEU A 183 -8.45 -13.49 9.37
C LEU A 183 -8.98 -12.74 8.16
N LEU A 184 -8.27 -12.76 7.04
CA LEU A 184 -8.53 -11.86 5.92
C LEU A 184 -9.68 -12.33 5.02
N LEU A 185 -9.70 -13.61 4.64
CA LEU A 185 -10.74 -14.19 3.78
C LEU A 185 -12.14 -14.17 4.43
N PRO A 186 -12.28 -14.46 5.74
CA PRO A 186 -13.56 -14.23 6.42
C PRO A 186 -14.03 -12.79 6.32
N ALA A 187 -13.15 -11.81 6.54
CA ALA A 187 -13.49 -10.39 6.44
C ALA A 187 -13.90 -9.99 5.02
N LEU A 188 -13.19 -10.48 4.00
CA LEU A 188 -13.57 -10.27 2.59
C LEU A 188 -14.97 -10.82 2.29
N ARG A 189 -15.28 -12.03 2.78
CA ARG A 189 -16.60 -12.65 2.57
C ARG A 189 -17.71 -11.92 3.30
N GLU A 190 -17.43 -11.42 4.51
CA GLU A 190 -18.37 -10.59 5.28
C GLU A 190 -18.64 -9.25 4.59
N ALA A 191 -17.64 -8.68 3.92
CA ALA A 191 -17.74 -7.43 3.21
C ALA A 191 -18.59 -7.51 1.91
N ARG A 192 -18.87 -8.72 1.39
CA ARG A 192 -19.61 -8.90 0.14
C ARG A 192 -21.04 -8.36 0.23
N GLY A 193 -21.43 -7.62 -0.80
CA GLY A 193 -22.76 -7.00 -0.87
C GLY A 193 -23.00 -5.89 0.14
N THR A 194 -21.99 -5.47 0.91
CA THR A 194 -22.07 -4.32 1.84
C THR A 194 -21.78 -2.98 1.15
N PHE A 195 -21.18 -3.04 -0.04
CA PHE A 195 -20.87 -1.89 -0.88
C PHE A 195 -21.86 -1.78 -2.05
N THR A 196 -22.08 -0.57 -2.53
CA THR A 196 -22.73 -0.37 -3.83
C THR A 196 -21.87 -0.96 -4.95
N ALA A 197 -22.46 -1.23 -6.12
CA ALA A 197 -21.70 -1.77 -7.25
C ALA A 197 -20.52 -0.86 -7.67
N ALA A 198 -20.69 0.46 -7.62
CA ALA A 198 -19.63 1.41 -7.93
C ALA A 198 -18.51 1.41 -6.88
N GLU A 199 -18.85 1.35 -5.59
CA GLU A 199 -17.87 1.25 -4.49
C GLU A 199 -17.10 -0.07 -4.55
N ALA A 200 -17.79 -1.18 -4.79
CA ALA A 200 -17.17 -2.49 -4.95
C ALA A 200 -16.17 -2.48 -6.11
N GLN A 201 -16.58 -1.94 -7.26
CA GLN A 201 -15.74 -1.80 -8.45
C GLN A 201 -14.54 -0.85 -8.22
N LEU A 202 -14.72 0.23 -7.45
CA LEU A 202 -13.64 1.13 -7.06
C LEU A 202 -12.59 0.42 -6.21
N LEU A 203 -13.02 -0.33 -5.18
CA LEU A 203 -12.11 -1.03 -4.27
C LEU A 203 -11.36 -2.17 -4.97
N THR A 204 -12.04 -2.96 -5.80
CA THR A 204 -11.40 -4.04 -6.55
C THR A 204 -10.53 -3.49 -7.69
N GLY A 205 -10.95 -2.44 -8.38
CA GLY A 205 -10.15 -1.77 -9.41
C GLY A 205 -8.90 -1.11 -8.85
N TYR A 206 -9.01 -0.44 -7.70
CA TYR A 206 -7.85 0.05 -6.97
C TYR A 206 -6.89 -1.09 -6.60
N ALA A 207 -7.40 -2.20 -6.08
CA ALA A 207 -6.58 -3.32 -5.67
C ALA A 207 -5.87 -4.01 -6.84
N LEU A 208 -6.48 -4.09 -8.03
CA LEU A 208 -5.81 -4.54 -9.25
C LEU A 208 -4.67 -3.60 -9.63
N ALA A 209 -4.97 -2.30 -9.75
CA ALA A 209 -3.98 -1.30 -10.13
C ALA A 209 -2.79 -1.28 -9.16
N ALA A 210 -3.04 -1.38 -7.85
CA ALA A 210 -1.98 -1.42 -6.86
C ALA A 210 -1.26 -2.78 -6.79
N GLY A 211 -2.00 -3.88 -6.98
CA GLY A 211 -1.47 -5.25 -6.94
C GLY A 211 -0.36 -5.50 -7.96
N TYR A 212 -0.45 -4.89 -9.15
CA TYR A 212 0.60 -4.94 -10.17
C TYR A 212 1.97 -4.45 -9.68
N TYR A 213 1.99 -3.51 -8.72
CA TYR A 213 3.21 -2.87 -8.22
C TYR A 213 3.49 -3.15 -6.75
N ALA A 214 2.61 -3.89 -6.07
CA ALA A 214 2.69 -4.10 -4.64
C ALA A 214 3.95 -4.89 -4.21
N GLY A 215 4.56 -5.70 -5.08
CA GLY A 215 5.83 -6.37 -4.75
C GLY A 215 7.01 -5.41 -4.63
N GLU A 216 7.10 -4.42 -5.53
CA GLU A 216 8.22 -3.48 -5.55
C GLU A 216 8.04 -2.38 -4.49
N HIS A 217 6.80 -1.94 -4.24
CA HIS A 217 6.51 -0.81 -3.34
C HIS A 217 5.25 -1.00 -2.48
N PRO A 218 5.28 -1.99 -1.59
CA PRO A 218 4.08 -2.41 -0.87
C PRO A 218 3.54 -1.39 0.14
N TYR A 219 4.45 -0.63 0.73
CA TYR A 219 4.10 0.33 1.77
C TYR A 219 3.39 1.55 1.20
N GLU A 220 3.75 1.96 -0.03
CA GLU A 220 3.11 3.06 -0.74
C GLU A 220 1.71 2.71 -1.24
N THR A 221 1.42 1.41 -1.39
CA THR A 221 0.09 0.92 -1.78
C THR A 221 -0.96 1.45 -0.81
N LEU A 222 -0.95 1.07 0.46
CA LEU A 222 -1.99 1.55 1.39
C LEU A 222 -1.80 3.00 1.82
N ASN A 223 -0.60 3.56 1.71
CA ASN A 223 -0.24 4.83 2.34
C ASN A 223 -1.14 6.00 1.89
N GLY A 224 -1.42 6.12 0.59
CA GLY A 224 -2.25 7.21 0.07
C GLY A 224 -3.67 7.22 0.66
N ILE A 225 -4.28 6.04 0.80
CA ILE A 225 -5.59 5.88 1.44
C ILE A 225 -5.47 6.08 2.94
N HIS A 226 -4.46 5.49 3.57
CA HIS A 226 -4.27 5.52 5.01
C HIS A 226 -4.07 6.94 5.54
N VAL A 227 -3.18 7.73 4.93
CA VAL A 227 -2.95 9.13 5.32
C VAL A 227 -4.19 9.98 5.11
N SER A 228 -4.95 9.73 4.03
CA SER A 228 -6.14 10.53 3.72
C SER A 228 -7.34 10.20 4.61
N LEU A 229 -7.46 8.95 5.07
CA LEU A 229 -8.57 8.48 5.91
C LEU A 229 -8.27 8.52 7.41
N ALA A 230 -6.99 8.40 7.79
CA ALA A 230 -6.59 8.70 9.15
C ALA A 230 -6.95 10.17 9.40
N ASP A 231 -7.76 10.42 10.44
CA ASP A 231 -8.22 11.75 10.81
C ASP A 231 -7.05 12.74 10.75
N ALA A 232 -7.22 13.90 10.10
CA ALA A 232 -6.12 14.87 9.92
C ALA A 232 -5.52 15.34 11.25
N ASP A 233 -6.27 15.18 12.34
CA ASP A 233 -5.87 15.49 13.72
C ASP A 233 -5.20 14.31 14.47
N ARG A 234 -5.11 13.11 13.89
CA ARG A 234 -4.28 12.04 14.45
C ARG A 234 -2.82 12.38 14.22
N THR A 235 -2.02 12.28 15.28
CA THR A 235 -0.59 12.50 15.24
C THR A 235 0.05 11.44 14.34
N LEU A 236 0.22 11.78 13.06
CA LEU A 236 1.21 11.15 12.20
C LEU A 236 2.54 11.11 12.99
N PRO A 237 3.39 10.09 12.77
CA PRO A 237 4.72 10.08 13.33
C PRO A 237 5.39 11.43 13.05
N ASP A 238 5.72 12.17 14.11
CA ASP A 238 6.37 13.45 13.95
C ASP A 238 7.80 13.27 13.43
N ASP A 239 8.38 14.35 12.91
CA ASP A 239 9.75 14.34 12.36
C ASP A 239 10.78 13.85 13.39
N GLU A 240 10.51 14.07 14.69
CA GLU A 240 11.38 13.60 15.78
C GLU A 240 11.32 12.07 15.92
N LEU A 241 10.12 11.48 15.93
CA LEU A 241 9.92 10.04 15.99
C LEU A 241 10.53 9.34 14.77
N MET A 242 10.30 9.90 13.58
CA MET A 242 10.90 9.41 12.34
C MET A 242 12.43 9.43 12.41
N SER A 243 13.02 10.57 12.81
CA SER A 243 14.47 10.71 12.95
C SER A 243 15.05 9.72 13.96
N ARG A 244 14.35 9.47 15.08
CA ARG A 244 14.80 8.51 16.10
C ARG A 244 14.82 7.08 15.59
N ILE A 245 13.83 6.67 14.80
CA ILE A 245 13.80 5.32 14.21
C ILE A 245 14.88 5.20 13.14
N GLU A 246 15.08 6.22 12.31
CA GLU A 246 16.19 6.24 11.37
C GLU A 246 17.54 6.11 12.07
N ASP A 247 17.74 6.80 13.20
CA ASP A 247 18.98 6.72 13.97
C ASP A 247 19.21 5.31 14.52
N VAL A 248 18.15 4.63 14.98
CA VAL A 248 18.20 3.23 15.44
C VAL A 248 18.54 2.28 14.27
N LEU A 249 17.92 2.47 13.11
CA LEU A 249 18.22 1.69 11.90
C LEU A 249 19.67 1.90 11.44
N LYS A 250 20.14 3.16 11.40
CA LYS A 250 21.52 3.51 11.08
C LYS A 250 22.49 2.87 12.07
N ALA A 251 22.18 2.91 13.37
CA ALA A 251 23.00 2.29 14.41
C ALA A 251 23.09 0.76 14.22
N ASN A 252 21.97 0.08 13.98
CA ASN A 252 21.94 -1.37 13.71
C ASN A 252 22.73 -1.72 12.44
N PHE A 253 22.58 -0.95 11.36
CA PHE A 253 23.35 -1.15 10.14
C PHE A 253 24.86 -0.95 10.35
N SER A 254 25.25 0.11 11.06
CA SER A 254 26.65 0.36 11.41
C SER A 254 27.24 -0.76 12.28
N ALA A 255 26.47 -1.26 13.23
CA ALA A 255 26.90 -2.34 14.13
C ALA A 255 27.09 -3.66 13.36
N ALA A 256 26.14 -4.04 12.50
CA ALA A 256 26.25 -5.20 11.61
C ALA A 256 27.47 -5.11 10.67
N ARG A 257 27.76 -3.92 10.13
CA ARG A 257 28.95 -3.71 9.27
C ARG A 257 30.27 -3.80 10.03
N ALA A 258 30.31 -3.33 11.28
CA ALA A 258 31.50 -3.45 12.12
C ALA A 258 31.80 -4.92 12.49
N GLU A 259 30.75 -5.72 12.66
CA GLU A 259 30.85 -7.14 13.00
C GLU A 259 31.08 -8.07 11.81
N ALA A 260 30.74 -7.68 10.58
CA ALA A 260 31.10 -8.43 9.38
C ALA A 260 32.63 -8.66 9.21
N GLY A 261 33.48 -7.99 10.01
CA GLY A 261 34.92 -8.22 10.14
C GLY A 261 35.37 -9.11 11.32
N ALA A 262 34.47 -9.60 12.18
CA ALA A 262 34.77 -10.40 13.37
C ALA A 262 33.80 -11.61 13.50
N ALA A 263 34.28 -12.73 14.04
CA ALA A 263 33.48 -13.95 14.17
C ALA A 263 32.54 -13.92 15.40
N VAL A 264 31.23 -13.77 15.12
CA VAL A 264 30.00 -14.17 15.85
C VAL A 264 29.85 -13.84 17.35
N GLU A 265 28.85 -13.01 17.69
CA GLU A 265 27.80 -13.22 18.71
C GLU A 265 26.55 -12.39 18.29
N ASN A 266 25.33 -12.90 18.48
CA ASN A 266 24.08 -12.21 18.11
C ASN A 266 23.97 -10.87 18.87
N GLN A 267 24.18 -9.74 18.19
CA GLN A 267 23.86 -8.44 18.76
C GLN A 267 22.37 -8.35 19.07
N GLU A 268 22.04 -7.87 20.28
CA GLU A 268 20.71 -7.37 20.55
C GLU A 268 20.48 -6.17 19.63
N LEU A 269 19.60 -6.34 18.64
CA LEU A 269 19.13 -5.23 17.79
C LEU A 269 18.65 -4.11 18.72
N HIS A 270 19.09 -2.88 18.45
CA HIS A 270 18.48 -1.72 19.11
C HIS A 270 17.01 -1.71 18.71
N GLN A 271 16.13 -1.88 19.70
CA GLN A 271 14.68 -1.93 19.50
C GLN A 271 14.04 -0.63 19.96
N PHE A 272 13.11 -0.15 19.15
CA PHE A 272 12.16 0.89 19.49
C PHE A 272 10.88 0.25 20.03
N THR A 273 10.59 0.45 21.32
CA THR A 273 9.43 -0.16 21.96
C THR A 273 8.19 0.74 21.90
N LEU A 274 7.14 0.27 21.25
CA LEU A 274 5.81 0.86 21.22
C LEU A 274 4.89 0.19 22.26
N PRO A 275 3.83 0.88 22.73
CA PRO A 275 2.85 0.25 23.60
C PRO A 275 2.11 -0.88 22.88
N GLY A 276 1.78 -1.96 23.58
CA GLY A 276 1.08 -3.12 23.00
C GLY A 276 -0.42 -2.92 22.82
N ASP A 277 -0.90 -1.71 22.58
CA ASP A 277 -2.30 -1.33 22.45
C ASP A 277 -2.64 -0.79 21.05
N GLN A 278 -3.86 -0.26 20.90
CA GLN A 278 -4.33 0.30 19.65
C GLN A 278 -3.39 1.38 19.10
N ASP A 279 -2.99 2.33 19.96
CA ASP A 279 -2.19 3.48 19.55
C ASP A 279 -0.80 3.04 19.11
N GLY A 280 -0.21 2.05 19.79
CA GLY A 280 1.07 1.49 19.38
C GLY A 280 1.01 0.74 18.05
N TYR A 281 0.00 -0.09 17.81
CA TYR A 281 -0.14 -0.79 16.51
C TYR A 281 -0.41 0.18 15.37
N GLU A 282 -1.22 1.21 15.61
CA GLU A 282 -1.50 2.25 14.61
C GLU A 282 -0.25 3.10 14.30
N THR A 283 0.49 3.50 15.34
CA THR A 283 1.77 4.19 15.18
C THR A 283 2.73 3.33 14.37
N ALA A 284 2.82 2.03 14.65
CA ALA A 284 3.65 1.10 13.90
C ALA A 284 3.25 1.00 12.43
N ALA A 285 1.94 0.97 12.13
CA ALA A 285 1.43 0.96 10.76
C ALA A 285 1.81 2.25 10.00
N HIS A 286 1.68 3.43 10.63
CA HIS A 286 2.12 4.70 10.01
C HIS A 286 3.63 4.77 9.81
N LEU A 287 4.40 4.29 10.79
CA LEU A 287 5.86 4.24 10.69
C LEU A 287 6.32 3.36 9.55
N ILE A 288 5.71 2.18 9.37
CA ILE A 288 6.03 1.29 8.26
C ILE A 288 5.60 1.90 6.91
N ALA A 289 4.45 2.59 6.88
CA ALA A 289 3.98 3.27 5.67
C ALA A 289 4.94 4.36 5.19
N ALA A 290 5.56 5.10 6.12
CA ALA A 290 6.53 6.16 5.82
C ALA A 290 7.97 5.64 5.68
N LEU A 291 8.34 4.62 6.46
CA LEU A 291 9.66 4.03 6.53
C LEU A 291 9.53 2.49 6.59
N PRO A 292 9.48 1.82 5.42
CA PRO A 292 9.35 0.38 5.29
C PRO A 292 10.16 -0.47 6.26
N GLN A 293 11.42 -0.11 6.50
CA GLN A 293 12.37 -0.86 7.32
C GLN A 293 12.12 -0.69 8.83
N ALA A 294 11.19 0.17 9.24
CA ALA A 294 10.87 0.37 10.65
C ALA A 294 10.42 -0.92 11.35
N HIS A 295 9.84 -1.87 10.61
CA HIS A 295 9.39 -3.15 11.17
C HIS A 295 10.52 -3.98 11.81
N ASP A 296 11.76 -3.84 11.34
CA ASP A 296 12.93 -4.57 11.85
C ASP A 296 13.32 -4.16 13.28
N VAL A 297 12.94 -2.94 13.67
CA VAL A 297 13.36 -2.33 14.92
C VAL A 297 12.20 -2.09 15.87
N ILE A 298 10.95 -2.31 15.46
CA ILE A 298 9.78 -2.13 16.32
C ILE A 298 9.55 -3.36 17.19
N ALA A 299 9.41 -3.13 18.50
CA ALA A 299 8.93 -4.10 19.48
C ALA A 299 7.71 -3.55 20.23
N PHE A 300 6.90 -4.44 20.79
CA PHE A 300 5.73 -4.05 21.58
C PHE A 300 5.90 -4.39 23.05
N SER A 301 5.62 -3.43 23.94
CA SER A 301 5.64 -3.66 25.38
C SER A 301 4.50 -4.58 25.80
N THR A 302 4.75 -5.51 26.71
CA THR A 302 3.69 -6.29 27.36
C THR A 302 2.94 -5.42 28.37
N GLN A 303 1.60 -5.34 28.28
CA GLN A 303 0.82 -4.55 29.23
C GLN A 303 0.80 -5.24 30.61
N PRO A 304 1.09 -4.52 31.72
CA PRO A 304 1.06 -5.10 33.05
C PRO A 304 -0.39 -5.38 33.48
N GLY A 305 -0.74 -6.67 33.62
CA GLY A 305 -2.04 -7.13 34.15
C GLY A 305 -2.98 -7.80 33.15
N GLU A 306 -2.63 -7.89 31.87
CA GLU A 306 -3.47 -8.59 30.88
C GLU A 306 -3.28 -10.12 30.95
N GLY A 307 -4.20 -10.79 31.63
CA GLY A 307 -4.44 -12.21 31.44
C GLY A 307 -5.21 -12.47 30.14
N THR A 308 -4.68 -13.36 29.29
CA THR A 308 -5.36 -14.33 28.40
C THR A 308 -6.79 -13.98 27.94
N ASN A 309 -7.01 -12.82 27.32
CA ASN A 309 -8.30 -12.49 26.71
C ASN A 309 -8.06 -12.00 25.28
N ALA A 310 -9.00 -12.32 24.39
CA ALA A 310 -9.03 -11.83 23.02
C ALA A 310 -8.89 -10.29 22.97
N LEU A 311 -8.12 -9.79 22.02
CA LEU A 311 -7.95 -8.35 21.79
C LEU A 311 -9.32 -7.67 21.70
N ALA A 312 -9.49 -6.54 22.39
CA ALA A 312 -10.67 -5.68 22.20
C ALA A 312 -10.80 -5.30 20.72
N ALA A 313 -12.04 -5.07 20.24
CA ALA A 313 -12.31 -4.86 18.81
C ALA A 313 -11.44 -3.76 18.18
N ASP A 314 -11.30 -2.61 18.84
CA ASP A 314 -10.52 -1.50 18.29
C ASP A 314 -9.00 -1.82 18.26
N ARG A 315 -8.49 -2.50 19.29
CA ARG A 315 -7.12 -3.01 19.33
C ARG A 315 -6.88 -4.07 18.24
N ARG A 316 -7.87 -4.94 17.99
CA ARG A 316 -7.82 -5.96 16.93
C ARG A 316 -7.73 -5.31 15.56
N ALA A 317 -8.50 -4.26 15.30
CA ALA A 317 -8.47 -3.55 14.02
C ALA A 317 -7.11 -2.89 13.74
N ALA A 318 -6.52 -2.22 14.74
CA ALA A 318 -5.18 -1.64 14.61
C ALA A 318 -4.09 -2.72 14.45
N PHE A 319 -4.19 -3.82 15.21
CA PHE A 319 -3.30 -4.96 15.05
C PHE A 319 -3.40 -5.59 13.65
N THR A 320 -4.61 -5.80 13.14
CA THR A 320 -4.85 -6.31 11.78
C THR A 320 -4.25 -5.39 10.73
N LEU A 321 -4.45 -4.07 10.86
CA LEU A 321 -3.85 -3.10 9.94
C LEU A 321 -2.32 -3.17 9.93
N TYR A 322 -1.69 -3.28 11.12
CA TYR A 322 -0.25 -3.47 11.23
C TYR A 322 0.22 -4.75 10.51
N LEU A 323 -0.48 -5.87 10.70
CA LEU A 323 -0.18 -7.11 9.98
C LEU A 323 -0.33 -6.93 8.46
N CYS A 324 -1.35 -6.21 8.00
CA CYS A 324 -1.55 -5.91 6.58
C CYS A 324 -0.36 -5.17 5.97
N TYR A 325 0.19 -4.18 6.67
CA TYR A 325 1.41 -3.50 6.23
C TYR A 325 2.62 -4.43 6.14
N LEU A 326 2.80 -5.33 7.11
CA LEU A 326 3.87 -6.33 7.07
C LEU A 326 3.73 -7.31 5.90
N MET A 327 2.50 -7.79 5.63
CA MET A 327 2.24 -8.76 4.57
C MET A 327 2.35 -8.19 3.16
N LEU A 328 2.18 -6.87 3.01
CA LEU A 328 2.37 -6.26 1.70
C LEU A 328 3.85 -6.33 1.30
N GLY A 329 4.78 -6.27 2.26
CA GLY A 329 6.23 -6.45 2.04
C GLY A 329 6.57 -7.66 1.14
N ASP A 330 7.57 -7.52 0.27
CA ASP A 330 8.12 -8.62 -0.54
C ASP A 330 9.31 -9.33 0.13
N ASP A 331 9.60 -8.99 1.39
CA ASP A 331 10.61 -9.68 2.18
C ASP A 331 9.96 -10.83 2.96
N GLU A 332 10.40 -12.06 2.70
CA GLU A 332 9.98 -13.29 3.41
C GLU A 332 10.06 -13.11 4.94
N SER A 333 11.00 -12.28 5.43
CA SER A 333 11.11 -11.92 6.85
C SER A 333 9.85 -11.22 7.37
N SER A 334 9.35 -10.22 6.65
CA SER A 334 8.20 -9.41 7.04
C SER A 334 6.88 -10.21 7.00
N GLU A 335 6.70 -11.03 5.97
CA GLU A 335 5.56 -11.95 5.85
C GLU A 335 5.58 -13.03 6.95
N GLY A 336 6.75 -13.65 7.18
CA GLY A 336 6.96 -14.61 8.25
C GLY A 336 6.67 -14.00 9.62
N ARG A 337 7.14 -12.77 9.85
CA ARG A 337 6.89 -12.03 11.08
C ARG A 337 5.40 -11.76 11.30
N ALA A 338 4.67 -11.38 10.25
CA ALA A 338 3.22 -11.19 10.34
C ALA A 338 2.52 -12.49 10.78
N ALA A 339 2.87 -13.61 10.14
CA ALA A 339 2.32 -14.92 10.45
C ALA A 339 2.60 -15.36 11.89
N GLU A 340 3.83 -15.19 12.36
CA GLU A 340 4.23 -15.47 13.74
C GLU A 340 3.42 -14.65 14.75
N LEU A 341 3.30 -13.34 14.53
CA LEU A 341 2.55 -12.44 15.39
C LEU A 341 1.07 -12.85 15.45
N TYR A 342 0.49 -13.22 14.31
CA TYR A 342 -0.87 -13.69 14.25
C TYR A 342 -1.08 -15.01 15.00
N CYS A 343 -0.23 -16.01 14.77
CA CYS A 343 -0.29 -17.29 15.49
C CYS A 343 -0.12 -17.10 17.00
N ALA A 344 0.86 -16.30 17.41
CA ALA A 344 1.06 -15.96 18.82
C ALA A 344 -0.15 -15.24 19.45
N SER A 345 -0.92 -14.48 18.66
CA SER A 345 -2.17 -13.86 19.11
C SER A 345 -3.33 -14.85 19.28
N ARG A 346 -3.25 -16.04 18.68
CA ARG A 346 -4.28 -17.09 18.78
C ARG A 346 -4.00 -18.13 19.86
N GLU A 347 -2.74 -18.34 20.20
CA GLU A 347 -2.31 -19.34 21.20
C GLU A 347 -2.45 -18.87 22.66
N LYS A 348 -2.89 -17.62 22.89
CA LYS A 348 -2.97 -16.97 24.20
C LYS A 348 -4.37 -16.46 24.53
#